data_AF-A0A2G5E6Z6-F1
#
_entry.id   AF-A0A2G5E6Z6-F1
#
_cell.length_a   1.000
_cell.length_b   1.000
_cell.length_c   1.000
_cell.angle_alpha   90.00
_cell.angle_beta   90.00
_cell.angle_gamma   90.00
#
_symmetry.space_group_name_H-M   'P 1'
#
loop_
_entity.id
_entity.type
_entity.pdbx_description
1 polymer ?
#
loop_
_entity_poly.entity_id
_entity_poly.type
_entity_poly.pdbx_seq_one_letter_code
_entity_poly.pdbx_strand_id
1 'polypeptide(L)'
;MARTTGKPSSSKLILLLVLAGLLGLALILDFLWASSSSFSSLRYFQNSQTITLPNVNIKEKNSKEKKKVAVSELNATFADLPAPQLEWEKMPSAPVPRLDGAAIQIKNLLYVFAGYGTIDYVHSHVDIYNFTDNTWGERFDMPKEMAHSHLGMVTDGRYIYVVTGQYGPQCRGPTARTFVLDTKTRQWRDMPPLPVPRYAPATQLWRGRLHVMGGSKEDRHEPALDHWSIAVKNGKVLEKEWRTEIPIPRGGPHRACIVFNDQLIVIGGQEGDFMAKPGSPIFKCSRRNEVCEKTNSFFDWRSFASLVPFLLVCVCPTETATLM
;
A
#
# COMPACT_ATOMS: atom_id res chain seq x y z
N MET A 1 -12.21 69.03 40.57
CA MET A 1 -12.92 68.99 39.27
C MET A 1 -13.15 67.54 38.89
N ALA A 2 -14.41 67.13 38.81
CA ALA A 2 -14.82 65.74 38.65
C ALA A 2 -14.66 65.24 37.19
N ARG A 3 -14.16 64.01 37.03
CA ARG A 3 -14.09 63.28 35.74
C ARG A 3 -15.49 62.80 35.37
N THR A 4 -15.99 63.23 34.21
CA THR A 4 -17.21 62.71 33.58
C THR A 4 -16.91 61.42 32.83
N THR A 5 -17.48 60.31 33.28
CA THR A 5 -17.49 59.02 32.57
C THR A 5 -18.61 59.02 31.52
N GLY A 6 -18.23 58.89 30.24
CA GLY A 6 -19.18 58.84 29.12
C GLY A 6 -19.96 57.53 29.10
N LYS A 7 -21.29 57.59 29.14
CA LYS A 7 -22.18 56.44 28.90
C LYS A 7 -21.98 55.92 27.47
N PRO A 8 -21.88 54.60 27.25
CA PRO A 8 -21.81 54.04 25.91
C PRO A 8 -23.12 54.31 25.15
N SER A 9 -23.00 54.84 23.94
CA SER A 9 -24.10 55.08 23.00
C SER A 9 -24.87 53.79 22.72
N SER A 10 -26.20 53.82 22.87
CA SER A 10 -27.08 52.65 22.78
C SER A 10 -26.96 51.89 21.46
N SER A 11 -26.46 52.53 20.39
CA SER A 11 -26.24 51.90 19.09
C SER A 11 -25.18 50.79 19.14
N LYS A 12 -24.14 50.93 19.98
CA LYS A 12 -23.09 49.92 20.12
C LYS A 12 -23.57 48.69 20.88
N LEU A 13 -24.45 48.88 21.86
CA LEU A 13 -25.05 47.78 22.62
C LEU A 13 -26.04 46.99 21.76
N ILE A 14 -26.82 47.69 20.92
CA ILE A 14 -27.74 47.06 19.97
C ILE A 14 -26.98 46.24 18.93
N LEU A 15 -25.88 46.76 18.39
CA LEU A 15 -25.06 46.03 17.41
C LEU A 15 -24.45 44.74 17.98
N LEU A 16 -23.99 44.78 19.23
CA LEU A 16 -23.43 43.60 19.91
C LEU A 16 -24.51 42.54 20.19
N LEU A 17 -25.72 42.95 20.55
CA LEU A 17 -26.84 42.04 20.76
C LEU A 17 -27.31 41.40 19.45
N VAL A 18 -27.31 42.15 18.34
CA VAL A 18 -27.63 41.61 17.00
C VAL A 18 -26.57 40.60 16.55
N LEU A 19 -25.28 40.89 16.75
CA LEU A 19 -24.19 39.97 16.40
C LEU A 19 -24.24 38.67 17.23
N ALA A 20 -24.53 38.78 18.53
CA ALA A 20 -24.70 37.60 19.40
C ALA A 20 -25.92 36.76 18.98
N GLY A 21 -27.02 37.41 18.60
CA GLY A 21 -28.22 36.75 18.07
C GLY A 21 -27.95 35.99 16.77
N LEU A 22 -27.22 36.61 15.83
CA LEU A 22 -26.84 35.97 14.56
C LEU A 22 -25.90 34.77 14.78
N LEU A 23 -24.97 34.86 15.72
CA LEU A 23 -24.07 33.76 16.06
C LEU A 23 -24.84 32.58 16.69
N GLY A 24 -25.80 32.87 17.57
CA GLY A 24 -26.66 31.85 18.16
C GLY A 24 -27.54 31.16 17.11
N LEU A 25 -28.08 31.92 16.15
CA LEU A 25 -28.90 31.39 15.06
C LEU A 25 -28.07 30.49 14.11
N ALA A 26 -26.83 30.89 13.80
CA ALA A 26 -25.90 30.07 13.02
C ALA A 26 -25.59 28.73 13.70
N LEU A 27 -25.31 28.75 15.01
CA LEU A 27 -25.03 27.53 15.77
C LEU A 27 -26.24 26.60 15.89
N ILE A 28 -27.46 27.15 16.01
CA ILE A 28 -28.70 26.36 16.00
C ILE A 28 -28.95 25.73 14.63
N LEU A 29 -28.70 26.46 13.54
CA LEU A 29 -28.84 25.94 12.18
C LEU A 29 -27.81 24.85 11.88
N ASP A 30 -26.57 24.99 12.36
CA ASP A 30 -25.52 23.99 12.19
C ASP A 30 -25.84 22.70 12.98
N PHE A 31 -26.39 22.84 14.19
CA PHE A 31 -26.85 21.70 14.99
C PHE A 31 -28.06 20.99 14.38
N LEU A 32 -29.00 21.73 13.80
CA LEU A 32 -30.14 21.18 13.08
C LEU A 32 -29.71 20.52 11.76
N TRP A 33 -28.72 21.08 11.05
CA TRP A 33 -28.16 20.49 9.83
C TRP A 33 -27.42 19.19 10.13
N ALA A 34 -26.58 19.17 11.17
CA ALA A 34 -25.92 17.95 11.65
C ALA A 34 -26.93 16.87 12.07
N SER A 35 -28.03 17.27 12.71
CA SER A 35 -29.10 16.35 13.16
C SER A 35 -30.01 15.87 12.00
N SER A 36 -30.08 16.62 10.90
CA SER A 36 -30.89 16.28 9.72
C SER A 36 -30.24 15.25 8.80
N SER A 37 -29.02 14.78 9.09
CA SER A 37 -28.40 13.63 8.42
C SER A 37 -28.97 12.26 8.88
N SER A 38 -30.24 12.25 9.31
CA SER A 38 -31.02 11.04 9.55
C SER A 38 -31.68 10.56 8.26
N PHE A 39 -31.00 9.63 7.59
CA PHE A 39 -31.55 8.52 6.79
C PHE A 39 -32.91 8.75 6.11
N SER A 40 -32.91 9.20 4.85
CA SER A 40 -34.05 8.99 3.96
C SER A 40 -33.91 7.64 3.26
N SER A 41 -34.73 6.67 3.68
CA SER A 41 -34.88 5.38 3.02
C SER A 41 -35.66 5.54 1.71
N LEU A 42 -34.99 5.97 0.64
CA LEU A 42 -35.55 5.81 -0.71
C LEU A 42 -35.52 4.33 -1.09
N ARG A 43 -36.69 3.69 -1.17
CA ARG A 43 -36.87 2.41 -1.85
C ARG A 43 -36.68 2.62 -3.36
N TYR A 44 -35.49 2.34 -3.86
CA TYR A 44 -35.27 2.21 -5.30
C TYR A 44 -35.60 0.79 -5.74
N PHE A 45 -36.63 0.66 -6.57
CA PHE A 45 -36.93 -0.56 -7.32
C PHE A 45 -35.77 -0.79 -8.31
N GLN A 46 -34.92 -1.78 -8.06
CA GLN A 46 -33.99 -2.27 -9.08
C GLN A 46 -34.73 -3.26 -9.99
N ASN A 47 -35.03 -2.83 -11.21
CA ASN A 47 -35.29 -3.76 -12.30
C ASN A 47 -33.98 -4.52 -12.58
N SER A 48 -33.97 -5.81 -12.24
CA SER A 48 -32.88 -6.73 -12.59
C SER A 48 -32.93 -7.01 -14.09
N GLN A 49 -31.93 -6.55 -14.85
CA GLN A 49 -31.66 -7.07 -16.18
C GLN A 49 -30.86 -8.36 -16.03
N THR A 50 -31.49 -9.49 -16.38
CA THR A 50 -30.87 -10.81 -16.39
C THR A 50 -29.95 -10.92 -17.62
N ILE A 51 -28.65 -11.07 -17.42
CA ILE A 51 -27.70 -11.38 -18.49
C ILE A 51 -27.59 -12.92 -18.59
N THR A 52 -28.10 -13.49 -19.67
CA THR A 52 -28.02 -14.92 -19.97
C THR A 52 -26.74 -15.21 -20.75
N LEU A 53 -25.83 -16.02 -20.18
CA LEU A 53 -24.68 -16.58 -20.89
C LEU A 53 -25.05 -17.98 -21.46
N PRO A 54 -24.62 -18.34 -22.68
CA PRO A 54 -24.99 -19.62 -23.29
C PRO A 54 -24.22 -20.79 -22.64
N ASN A 55 -24.97 -21.81 -22.24
CA ASN A 55 -24.47 -23.02 -21.59
C ASN A 55 -23.66 -23.90 -22.56
N VAL A 56 -22.47 -24.32 -22.14
CA VAL A 56 -21.68 -25.36 -22.82
C VAL A 56 -22.39 -26.71 -22.64
N ASN A 57 -22.65 -27.38 -23.76
CA ASN A 57 -23.39 -28.64 -23.87
C ASN A 57 -22.57 -29.82 -23.28
N ILE A 58 -23.02 -30.38 -22.15
CA ILE A 58 -22.68 -31.75 -21.77
C ILE A 58 -23.92 -32.61 -22.00
N LYS A 59 -23.77 -33.60 -22.89
CA LYS A 59 -24.83 -34.55 -23.28
C LYS A 59 -25.31 -35.34 -22.06
N GLU A 60 -26.61 -35.33 -21.78
CA GLU A 60 -27.26 -36.38 -21.00
C GLU A 60 -28.47 -36.98 -21.72
N LYS A 61 -28.55 -38.31 -21.61
CA LYS A 61 -29.67 -39.14 -22.03
C LYS A 61 -30.90 -38.85 -21.17
N ASN A 62 -32.06 -38.92 -21.83
CA ASN A 62 -33.43 -38.89 -21.30
C ASN A 62 -33.61 -39.53 -19.90
N SER A 63 -34.12 -38.74 -18.96
CA SER A 63 -35.26 -39.12 -18.13
C SER A 63 -35.94 -37.88 -17.54
N LYS A 64 -37.27 -37.93 -17.49
CA LYS A 64 -38.15 -36.83 -17.08
C LYS A 64 -38.10 -36.66 -15.56
N GLU A 65 -37.45 -35.62 -15.07
CA GLU A 65 -37.76 -35.03 -13.76
C GLU A 65 -37.75 -33.51 -13.83
N LYS A 66 -38.87 -32.89 -13.42
CA LYS A 66 -39.00 -31.45 -13.27
C LYS A 66 -38.16 -30.99 -12.07
N LYS A 67 -36.86 -30.77 -12.27
CA LYS A 67 -36.05 -30.00 -11.31
C LYS A 67 -36.34 -28.52 -11.50
N LYS A 68 -36.98 -27.90 -10.50
CA LYS A 68 -36.98 -26.44 -10.33
C LYS A 68 -35.51 -26.00 -10.38
N VAL A 69 -35.12 -25.31 -11.44
CA VAL A 69 -33.82 -24.64 -11.50
C VAL A 69 -33.88 -23.56 -10.42
N ALA A 70 -33.21 -23.80 -9.30
CA ALA A 70 -32.97 -22.79 -8.30
C ALA A 70 -32.10 -21.72 -8.96
N VAL A 71 -32.71 -20.59 -9.32
CA VAL A 71 -31.96 -19.37 -9.58
C VAL A 71 -31.38 -18.98 -8.23
N SER A 72 -30.13 -19.34 -7.99
CA SER A 72 -29.33 -18.85 -6.88
C SER A 72 -29.21 -17.34 -7.08
N GLU A 73 -29.97 -16.57 -6.32
CA GLU A 73 -29.68 -15.15 -6.15
C GLU A 73 -28.30 -15.07 -5.47
N LEU A 74 -27.27 -14.81 -6.27
CA LEU A 74 -25.91 -14.64 -5.79
C LEU A 74 -25.89 -13.42 -4.86
N ASN A 75 -25.76 -13.70 -3.57
CA ASN A 75 -25.65 -12.71 -2.52
C ASN A 75 -24.40 -11.84 -2.77
N ALA A 76 -24.48 -10.53 -2.49
CA ALA A 76 -23.50 -9.51 -2.87
C ALA A 76 -22.14 -9.59 -2.11
N THR A 77 -21.76 -10.76 -1.63
CA THR A 77 -20.43 -11.08 -1.15
C THR A 77 -19.78 -12.00 -2.17
N PHE A 78 -18.79 -11.50 -2.91
CA PHE A 78 -17.83 -12.27 -3.72
C PHE A 78 -17.07 -13.36 -2.92
N ALA A 79 -17.46 -13.64 -1.67
CA ALA A 79 -16.91 -14.67 -0.80
C ALA A 79 -17.24 -16.10 -1.26
N ASP A 80 -18.26 -16.28 -2.11
CA ASP A 80 -18.76 -17.61 -2.49
C ASP A 80 -18.27 -18.08 -3.87
N LEU A 81 -17.42 -17.31 -4.56
CA LEU A 81 -16.72 -17.84 -5.73
C LEU A 81 -15.49 -18.62 -5.23
N PRO A 82 -15.32 -19.89 -5.64
CA PRO A 82 -14.08 -20.59 -5.37
C PRO A 82 -12.95 -19.75 -5.96
N ALA A 83 -11.97 -19.40 -5.12
CA ALA A 83 -10.76 -18.76 -5.60
C ALA A 83 -10.18 -19.63 -6.73
N PRO A 84 -9.64 -19.03 -7.80
CA PRO A 84 -8.98 -19.81 -8.84
C PRO A 84 -7.94 -20.72 -8.17
N GLN A 85 -7.96 -22.01 -8.53
CA GLN A 85 -6.94 -22.92 -8.06
C GLN A 85 -5.61 -22.48 -8.68
N LEU A 86 -4.67 -22.09 -7.82
CA LEU A 86 -3.30 -21.79 -8.21
C LEU A 86 -2.46 -23.03 -7.89
N GLU A 87 -1.89 -23.63 -8.92
CA GLU A 87 -0.95 -24.73 -8.76
C GLU A 87 0.44 -24.16 -8.46
N TRP A 88 1.02 -24.58 -7.34
CA TRP A 88 2.36 -24.17 -6.93
C TRP A 88 3.37 -25.25 -7.32
N GLU A 89 4.45 -24.84 -7.96
CA GLU A 89 5.59 -25.69 -8.29
C GLU A 89 6.82 -25.28 -7.46
N LYS A 90 7.62 -26.27 -7.05
CA LYS A 90 8.88 -26.03 -6.37
C LYS A 90 9.96 -25.64 -7.36
N MET A 91 10.48 -24.42 -7.22
CA MET A 91 11.59 -23.88 -7.99
C MET A 91 12.96 -24.24 -7.35
N PRO A 92 14.08 -24.12 -8.08
CA PRO A 92 15.42 -24.29 -7.53
C PRO A 92 15.68 -23.38 -6.33
N SER A 93 16.29 -23.96 -5.30
CA SER A 93 16.62 -23.24 -4.06
C SER A 93 17.53 -22.05 -4.35
N ALA A 94 17.25 -20.93 -3.68
CA ALA A 94 18.14 -19.77 -3.70
C ALA A 94 19.55 -20.13 -3.19
N PRO A 95 20.61 -19.46 -3.66
CA PRO A 95 21.99 -19.76 -3.24
C PRO A 95 22.23 -19.52 -1.75
N VAL A 96 21.40 -18.67 -1.13
CA VAL A 96 21.46 -18.33 0.28
C VAL A 96 20.04 -18.14 0.85
N PRO A 97 19.80 -18.46 2.14
CA PRO A 97 18.57 -18.10 2.82
C PRO A 97 18.51 -16.59 3.06
N ARG A 98 17.29 -16.03 2.97
CA ARG A 98 17.03 -14.58 3.13
C ARG A 98 15.70 -14.35 3.83
N LEU A 99 15.69 -13.47 4.82
CA LEU A 99 14.49 -12.86 5.41
C LEU A 99 14.48 -11.37 5.09
N ASP A 100 13.32 -10.80 4.78
CA ASP A 100 13.11 -9.38 4.46
C ASP A 100 14.03 -8.81 3.37
N GLY A 101 14.48 -9.68 2.46
CA GLY A 101 15.07 -9.28 1.18
C GLY A 101 13.98 -8.78 0.22
N ALA A 102 14.42 -8.15 -0.86
CA ALA A 102 13.50 -7.65 -1.89
C ALA A 102 13.80 -8.32 -3.23
N ALA A 103 12.79 -8.42 -4.09
CA ALA A 103 12.95 -9.03 -5.40
C ALA A 103 12.20 -8.24 -6.48
N ILE A 104 12.83 -8.08 -7.64
CA ILE A 104 12.24 -7.41 -8.81
C ILE A 104 12.46 -8.29 -10.03
N GLN A 105 11.38 -8.59 -10.74
CA GLN A 105 11.45 -9.27 -12.03
C GLN A 105 11.55 -8.25 -13.16
N ILE A 106 12.52 -8.46 -14.06
CA ILE A 106 12.62 -7.74 -15.33
C ILE A 106 12.80 -8.79 -16.42
N LYS A 107 11.78 -8.91 -17.29
CA LYS A 107 11.72 -9.95 -18.33
C LYS A 107 11.90 -11.34 -17.71
N ASN A 108 12.87 -12.12 -18.18
CA ASN A 108 13.15 -13.48 -17.73
C ASN A 108 14.14 -13.53 -16.56
N LEU A 109 14.49 -12.39 -15.96
CA LEU A 109 15.43 -12.34 -14.85
C LEU A 109 14.72 -11.86 -13.58
N LEU A 110 14.94 -12.56 -12.47
CA LEU A 110 14.55 -12.15 -11.13
C LEU A 110 15.80 -11.69 -10.38
N TYR A 111 15.84 -10.41 -10.01
CA TYR A 111 16.90 -9.82 -9.22
C TYR A 111 16.49 -9.89 -7.75
N VAL A 112 17.25 -10.62 -6.92
CA VAL A 112 16.97 -10.82 -5.50
C VAL A 112 18.05 -10.12 -4.67
N PHE A 113 17.62 -9.11 -3.93
CA PHE A 113 18.46 -8.19 -3.18
C PHE A 113 18.52 -8.58 -1.72
N ALA A 114 19.74 -8.79 -1.23
CA ALA A 114 20.09 -8.75 0.19
C ALA A 114 19.08 -9.44 1.13
N GLY A 115 18.84 -8.91 2.31
CA GLY A 115 18.08 -9.53 3.38
C GLY A 115 18.96 -10.18 4.44
N TYR A 116 18.31 -10.61 5.50
CA TYR A 116 18.91 -11.29 6.63
C TYR A 116 19.23 -12.74 6.30
N GLY A 117 20.48 -13.15 6.51
CA GLY A 117 20.83 -14.57 6.61
C GLY A 117 20.62 -15.09 8.04
N THR A 118 20.94 -14.26 9.04
CA THR A 118 20.66 -14.46 10.47
C THR A 118 20.46 -13.09 11.12
N ILE A 119 20.05 -13.00 12.39
CA ILE A 119 19.89 -11.69 13.06
C ILE A 119 21.21 -10.87 13.09
N ASP A 120 22.36 -11.55 13.15
CA ASP A 120 23.71 -10.97 13.18
C ASP A 120 24.31 -10.70 11.80
N TYR A 121 23.70 -11.22 10.73
CA TYR A 121 24.28 -11.19 9.40
C TYR A 121 23.25 -10.83 8.33
N VAL A 122 23.58 -9.80 7.56
CA VAL A 122 22.84 -9.38 6.37
C VAL A 122 23.70 -9.56 5.13
N HIS A 123 23.08 -9.99 4.04
CA HIS A 123 23.73 -10.08 2.74
C HIS A 123 23.86 -8.68 2.12
N SER A 124 24.90 -8.43 1.34
CA SER A 124 25.16 -7.14 0.67
C SER A 124 25.33 -7.29 -0.85
N HIS A 125 24.60 -8.24 -1.45
CA HIS A 125 24.70 -8.59 -2.87
C HIS A 125 23.32 -8.86 -3.47
N VAL A 126 23.29 -8.85 -4.81
CA VAL A 126 22.15 -9.19 -5.65
C VAL A 126 22.43 -10.54 -6.31
N ASP A 127 21.52 -11.49 -6.14
CA ASP A 127 21.50 -12.75 -6.90
C ASP A 127 20.52 -12.64 -8.07
N ILE A 128 20.90 -13.15 -9.24
CA ILE A 128 20.02 -13.19 -10.41
C ILE A 128 19.57 -14.62 -10.67
N TYR A 129 18.25 -14.82 -10.73
CA TYR A 129 17.66 -16.05 -11.20
C TYR A 129 17.12 -15.90 -12.62
N ASN A 130 17.42 -16.86 -13.50
CA ASN A 130 17.02 -16.86 -14.90
C ASN A 130 15.90 -17.88 -15.13
N PHE A 131 14.72 -17.38 -15.50
CA PHE A 131 13.56 -18.20 -15.82
C PHE A 131 13.71 -18.99 -17.13
N THR A 132 14.65 -18.63 -18.00
CA THR A 132 14.85 -19.30 -19.30
C THR A 132 15.51 -20.66 -19.16
N ASP A 133 16.51 -20.77 -18.29
CA ASP A 133 17.27 -22.00 -18.03
C ASP A 133 16.94 -22.61 -16.66
N ASN A 134 16.08 -21.96 -15.87
CA ASN A 134 15.69 -22.38 -14.52
C ASN A 134 16.90 -22.49 -13.58
N THR A 135 17.81 -21.50 -13.61
CA THR A 135 19.01 -21.51 -12.77
C THR A 135 19.27 -20.18 -12.07
N TRP A 136 19.97 -20.26 -10.93
CA TRP A 136 20.60 -19.10 -10.33
C TRP A 136 21.93 -18.84 -11.05
N GLY A 137 22.06 -17.65 -11.61
CA GLY A 137 23.19 -17.24 -12.42
C GLY A 137 24.11 -16.28 -11.66
N GLU A 138 24.26 -15.08 -12.23
CA GLU A 138 25.22 -14.09 -11.76
C GLU A 138 24.89 -13.52 -10.36
N ARG A 139 25.94 -13.08 -9.66
CA ARG A 139 25.90 -12.32 -8.42
C ARG A 139 26.75 -11.06 -8.56
N PHE A 140 26.30 -9.95 -8.01
CA PHE A 140 27.10 -8.73 -7.91
C PHE A 140 26.79 -7.94 -6.63
N ASP A 141 27.75 -7.14 -6.20
CA ASP A 141 27.67 -6.41 -4.93
C ASP A 141 26.76 -5.17 -5.00
N MET A 142 26.18 -4.85 -3.85
CA MET A 142 25.47 -3.60 -3.62
C MET A 142 26.43 -2.49 -3.18
N PRO A 143 26.06 -1.21 -3.34
CA PRO A 143 26.81 -0.11 -2.75
C PRO A 143 26.91 -0.30 -1.23
N LYS A 144 28.11 -0.07 -0.67
CA LYS A 144 28.39 -0.28 0.76
C LYS A 144 27.43 0.47 1.69
N GLU A 145 26.99 1.66 1.27
CA GLU A 145 26.12 2.54 2.05
C GLU A 145 24.61 2.26 1.84
N MET A 146 24.26 1.24 1.04
CA MET A 146 22.87 0.89 0.79
C MET A 146 22.28 0.08 1.94
N ALA A 147 20.98 0.25 2.18
CA ALA A 147 20.23 -0.63 3.08
C ALA A 147 20.29 -2.09 2.61
N HIS A 148 20.16 -3.02 3.56
CA HIS A 148 20.29 -4.45 3.33
C HIS A 148 18.95 -5.18 3.40
N SER A 149 17.94 -4.65 4.08
CA SER A 149 16.62 -5.29 4.17
C SER A 149 15.52 -4.23 4.17
N HIS A 150 14.27 -4.66 4.05
CA HIS A 150 13.12 -3.74 4.14
C HIS A 150 13.18 -2.60 3.12
N LEU A 151 13.66 -2.91 1.92
CA LEU A 151 13.90 -1.94 0.87
C LEU A 151 12.57 -1.48 0.25
N GLY A 152 12.43 -0.19 -0.01
CA GLY A 152 11.47 0.29 -1.00
C GLY A 152 12.08 0.08 -2.38
N MET A 153 11.41 -0.65 -3.27
CA MET A 153 11.93 -0.96 -4.59
C MET A 153 10.87 -0.85 -5.68
N VAL A 154 11.26 -0.29 -6.83
CA VAL A 154 10.41 -0.23 -8.02
C VAL A 154 11.28 -0.24 -9.29
N THR A 155 10.71 -0.68 -10.42
CA THR A 155 11.39 -0.68 -11.71
C THR A 155 10.59 -0.05 -12.83
N ASP A 156 11.29 0.59 -13.77
CA ASP A 156 10.73 1.05 -15.06
C ASP A 156 10.97 0.03 -16.20
N GLY A 157 11.31 -1.21 -15.87
CA GLY A 157 11.57 -2.30 -16.83
C GLY A 157 13.03 -2.39 -17.29
N ARG A 158 13.91 -1.47 -16.86
CA ARG A 158 15.37 -1.61 -16.98
C ARG A 158 16.08 -1.14 -15.73
N TYR A 159 15.69 0.00 -15.19
CA TYR A 159 16.29 0.56 -14.00
C TYR A 159 15.54 0.05 -12.78
N ILE A 160 16.28 -0.26 -11.72
CA ILE A 160 15.71 -0.60 -10.43
C ILE A 160 16.06 0.54 -9.48
N TYR A 161 15.04 1.19 -8.95
CA TYR A 161 15.18 2.27 -7.99
C TYR A 161 15.02 1.66 -6.59
N VAL A 162 15.99 1.90 -5.73
CA VAL A 162 16.03 1.42 -4.35
C VAL A 162 15.98 2.63 -3.43
N VAL A 163 15.01 2.67 -2.53
CA VAL A 163 14.74 3.83 -1.69
C VAL A 163 14.64 3.38 -0.24
N THR A 164 15.60 3.82 0.56
CA THR A 164 15.65 3.59 2.02
C THR A 164 15.59 2.11 2.39
N GLY A 165 15.21 1.81 3.64
CA GLY A 165 15.27 0.47 4.22
C GLY A 165 16.25 0.42 5.38
N GLN A 166 16.48 -0.78 5.90
CA GLN A 166 17.26 -1.00 7.11
C GLN A 166 18.75 -1.21 6.81
N TYR A 167 19.62 -0.50 7.54
CA TYR A 167 21.06 -0.60 7.34
C TYR A 167 21.73 -1.56 8.34
N GLY A 168 22.30 -2.66 7.83
CA GLY A 168 23.05 -3.61 8.64
C GLY A 168 22.18 -4.60 9.43
N PRO A 169 22.83 -5.46 10.25
CA PRO A 169 22.17 -6.50 11.02
C PRO A 169 21.55 -5.94 12.31
N GLN A 170 21.04 -6.83 13.17
CA GLN A 170 20.62 -6.50 14.54
C GLN A 170 19.60 -5.37 14.62
N CYS A 171 18.58 -5.40 13.76
CA CYS A 171 17.45 -4.49 13.89
C CYS A 171 17.83 -2.98 13.91
N ARG A 172 18.97 -2.62 13.29
CA ARG A 172 19.48 -1.25 13.22
C ARG A 172 18.48 -0.28 12.57
N GLY A 173 18.71 1.02 12.76
CA GLY A 173 17.88 2.07 12.18
C GLY A 173 17.86 2.05 10.63
N PRO A 174 16.82 2.64 10.03
CA PRO A 174 16.77 2.83 8.59
C PRO A 174 17.75 3.91 8.10
N THR A 175 17.95 3.96 6.79
CA THR A 175 18.72 5.01 6.10
C THR A 175 17.81 5.85 5.21
N ALA A 176 18.20 7.11 4.94
CA ALA A 176 17.55 7.97 3.96
C ALA A 176 18.12 7.81 2.54
N ARG A 177 19.18 7.01 2.37
CA ARG A 177 19.91 6.87 1.10
C ARG A 177 19.05 6.18 0.04
N THR A 178 19.24 6.61 -1.20
CA THR A 178 18.49 6.12 -2.36
C THR A 178 19.45 5.89 -3.53
N PHE A 179 19.17 4.89 -4.34
CA PHE A 179 20.04 4.42 -5.41
C PHE A 179 19.23 4.02 -6.63
N VAL A 180 19.87 4.02 -7.79
CA VAL A 180 19.36 3.43 -9.01
C VAL A 180 20.38 2.47 -9.61
N LEU A 181 19.93 1.27 -9.96
CA LEU A 181 20.70 0.25 -10.66
C LEU A 181 20.32 0.26 -12.15
N ASP A 182 21.30 0.41 -13.03
CA ASP A 182 21.14 0.05 -14.46
C ASP A 182 21.39 -1.45 -14.61
N THR A 183 20.35 -2.23 -14.84
CA THR A 183 20.48 -3.70 -14.92
C THR A 183 21.25 -4.19 -16.15
N LYS A 184 21.42 -3.36 -17.19
CA LYS A 184 22.24 -3.73 -18.35
C LYS A 184 23.74 -3.62 -18.06
N THR A 185 24.14 -2.55 -17.37
CA THR A 185 25.56 -2.27 -17.11
C THR A 185 26.00 -2.71 -15.72
N ARG A 186 25.06 -3.10 -14.85
CA ARG A 186 25.27 -3.45 -13.44
C ARG A 186 25.95 -2.33 -12.66
N GLN A 187 25.64 -1.09 -13.06
CA GLN A 187 26.19 0.10 -12.42
C GLN A 187 25.14 0.75 -11.54
N TRP A 188 25.58 1.10 -10.34
CA TRP A 188 24.80 1.85 -9.37
C TRP A 188 25.07 3.34 -9.52
N ARG A 189 24.06 4.15 -9.25
CA ARG A 189 24.19 5.59 -9.08
C ARG A 189 23.39 6.05 -7.88
N ASP A 190 23.91 7.03 -7.16
CA ASP A 190 23.18 7.70 -6.10
C ASP A 190 22.01 8.50 -6.65
N MET A 191 20.97 8.61 -5.84
CA MET A 191 19.85 9.52 -6.02
C MET A 191 19.78 10.49 -4.83
N PRO A 192 19.04 11.60 -4.93
CA PRO A 192 18.78 12.46 -3.77
C PRO A 192 18.22 11.64 -2.60
N PRO A 193 18.76 11.75 -1.38
CA PRO A 193 18.22 11.04 -0.23
C PRO A 193 16.82 11.55 0.12
N LEU A 194 16.02 10.73 0.81
CA LEU A 194 14.77 11.23 1.39
C LEU A 194 15.07 12.28 2.48
N PRO A 195 14.13 13.20 2.77
CA PRO A 195 14.29 14.17 3.85
C PRO A 195 14.52 13.53 5.22
N VAL A 196 13.93 12.36 5.45
CA VAL A 196 14.07 11.56 6.67
C VAL A 196 14.27 10.06 6.32
N PRO A 197 15.02 9.30 7.13
CA PRO A 197 15.15 7.86 6.99
C PRO A 197 13.81 7.14 7.15
N ARG A 198 13.63 6.03 6.43
CA ARG A 198 12.36 5.31 6.45
C ARG A 198 12.54 3.79 6.34
N TYR A 199 11.83 3.05 7.18
CA TYR A 199 11.93 1.59 7.29
C TYR A 199 10.78 0.87 6.59
N ALA A 200 11.04 0.04 5.56
CA ALA A 200 10.11 -0.85 4.82
C ALA A 200 9.14 -0.29 3.74
N PRO A 201 9.51 0.69 2.86
CA PRO A 201 8.50 1.42 2.09
C PRO A 201 7.66 0.78 1.04
N ALA A 202 6.43 1.29 0.97
CA ALA A 202 5.61 1.24 -0.23
C ALA A 202 6.22 2.22 -1.24
N THR A 203 6.64 1.68 -2.37
CA THR A 203 7.19 2.45 -3.48
C THR A 203 6.51 2.07 -4.77
N GLN A 204 6.22 3.06 -5.62
CA GLN A 204 5.62 2.79 -6.91
C GLN A 204 5.92 3.90 -7.94
N LEU A 205 6.01 3.55 -9.21
CA LEU A 205 6.09 4.50 -10.31
C LEU A 205 4.69 4.87 -10.78
N TRP A 206 4.34 6.15 -10.74
CA TRP A 206 3.05 6.65 -11.19
C TRP A 206 3.21 8.03 -11.83
N ARG A 207 2.58 8.24 -12.98
CA ARG A 207 2.61 9.51 -13.74
C ARG A 207 4.02 10.08 -13.95
N GLY A 208 4.99 9.21 -14.26
CA GLY A 208 6.39 9.60 -14.52
C GLY A 208 7.20 9.97 -13.28
N ARG A 209 6.69 9.66 -12.09
CA ARG A 209 7.35 9.96 -10.82
C ARG A 209 7.47 8.68 -10.00
N LEU A 210 8.54 8.59 -9.23
CA LEU A 210 8.72 7.56 -8.23
C LEU A 210 8.12 8.08 -6.93
N HIS A 211 7.11 7.38 -6.42
CA HIS A 211 6.42 7.65 -5.17
C HIS A 211 6.95 6.75 -4.05
N VAL A 212 7.14 7.32 -2.87
CA VAL A 212 7.52 6.63 -1.64
C VAL A 212 6.56 7.07 -0.57
N MET A 213 5.94 6.12 0.14
CA MET A 213 4.91 6.46 1.11
C MET A 213 4.84 5.52 2.31
N GLY A 214 4.33 6.08 3.40
CA GLY A 214 4.04 5.39 4.63
C GLY A 214 5.29 5.01 5.42
N GLY A 215 5.13 3.98 6.23
CA GLY A 215 6.23 3.30 6.89
C GLY A 215 6.37 3.36 8.35
N SER A 216 7.54 2.95 8.84
CA SER A 216 7.98 3.37 10.16
C SER A 216 9.08 4.41 10.04
N LYS A 217 9.10 5.31 11.03
CA LYS A 217 10.16 6.30 11.24
C LYS A 217 11.45 5.63 11.72
N GLU A 218 12.42 6.44 12.13
CA GLU A 218 13.76 6.01 12.57
C GLU A 218 13.74 4.99 13.71
N ASP A 219 12.75 5.08 14.60
CA ASP A 219 12.55 4.14 15.71
C ASP A 219 11.98 2.78 15.30
N ARG A 220 11.60 2.62 14.02
CA ARG A 220 10.98 1.43 13.40
C ARG A 220 9.59 1.07 13.94
N HIS A 221 9.08 1.79 14.94
CA HIS A 221 7.81 1.53 15.58
C HIS A 221 6.74 2.55 15.16
N GLU A 222 7.08 3.83 15.09
CA GLU A 222 6.10 4.87 14.82
C GLU A 222 5.70 4.87 13.35
N PRO A 223 4.42 4.67 13.02
CA PRO A 223 3.96 4.69 11.64
C PRO A 223 4.06 6.10 11.05
N ALA A 224 4.78 6.24 9.93
CA ALA A 224 4.85 7.45 9.12
C ALA A 224 3.66 7.50 8.14
N LEU A 225 3.07 8.69 7.99
CA LEU A 225 2.01 8.98 7.01
C LEU A 225 2.57 9.65 5.74
N ASP A 226 3.84 10.02 5.77
CA ASP A 226 4.46 10.84 4.74
C ASP A 226 4.40 10.16 3.37
N HIS A 227 4.31 11.01 2.35
CA HIS A 227 4.30 10.62 0.96
C HIS A 227 5.16 11.61 0.20
N TRP A 228 6.16 11.10 -0.50
CA TRP A 228 7.03 11.89 -1.35
C TRP A 228 7.04 11.34 -2.76
N SER A 229 7.35 12.20 -3.73
CA SER A 229 7.62 11.76 -5.08
C SER A 229 8.77 12.53 -5.74
N ILE A 230 9.46 11.87 -6.66
CA ILE A 230 10.51 12.50 -7.46
C ILE A 230 10.40 12.08 -8.92
N ALA A 231 10.52 13.02 -9.84
CA ALA A 231 10.45 12.75 -11.27
C ALA A 231 11.66 11.95 -11.73
N VAL A 232 11.41 10.83 -12.42
CA VAL A 232 12.45 9.96 -12.95
C VAL A 232 12.18 9.62 -14.41
N LYS A 233 13.24 9.49 -15.20
CA LYS A 233 13.16 9.06 -16.60
C LYS A 233 14.44 8.34 -16.99
N ASN A 234 14.33 7.10 -17.45
CA ASN A 234 15.45 6.29 -17.93
C ASN A 234 16.62 6.23 -16.91
N GLY A 235 16.30 5.96 -15.65
CA GLY A 235 17.28 5.85 -14.56
C GLY A 235 17.94 7.18 -14.16
N LYS A 236 17.42 8.32 -14.63
CA LYS A 236 17.86 9.66 -14.22
C LYS A 236 16.79 10.33 -13.39
N VAL A 237 17.21 10.96 -12.31
CA VAL A 237 16.37 11.86 -11.51
C VAL A 237 16.34 13.23 -12.20
N LEU A 238 15.15 13.81 -12.34
CA LEU A 238 14.94 15.08 -13.04
C LEU A 238 14.83 16.28 -12.09
N GLU A 239 14.81 16.02 -10.78
CA GLU A 239 14.65 16.99 -9.71
C GLU A 239 15.80 16.85 -8.71
N LYS A 240 16.13 17.95 -8.00
CA LYS A 240 17.21 17.93 -6.99
C LYS A 240 16.77 17.33 -5.66
N GLU A 241 15.48 17.44 -5.36
CA GLU A 241 14.90 17.11 -4.06
C GLU A 241 13.56 16.40 -4.25
N TRP A 242 13.16 15.64 -3.24
CA TRP A 242 11.86 14.99 -3.20
C TRP A 242 10.75 16.01 -2.97
N ARG A 243 9.66 15.88 -3.74
CA ARG A 243 8.45 16.67 -3.54
C ARG A 243 7.57 16.02 -2.48
N THR A 244 7.07 16.79 -1.53
CA THR A 244 6.01 16.33 -0.61
C THR A 244 4.68 16.20 -1.35
N GLU A 245 4.01 15.07 -1.17
CA GLU A 245 2.68 14.78 -1.69
C GLU A 245 1.64 14.80 -0.56
N ILE A 246 0.38 14.50 -0.93
CA ILE A 246 -0.69 14.26 0.03
C ILE A 246 -0.33 13.02 0.87
N PRO A 247 -0.25 13.15 2.22
CA PRO A 247 0.01 12.03 3.11
C PRO A 247 -1.01 10.91 2.95
N ILE A 248 -0.60 9.67 3.19
CA ILE A 248 -1.53 8.54 3.18
C ILE A 248 -2.37 8.54 4.47
N PRO A 249 -3.65 8.13 4.40
CA PRO A 249 -4.54 8.17 5.56
C PRO A 249 -4.09 7.22 6.68
N ARG A 250 -3.39 6.13 6.34
CA ARG A 250 -2.81 5.18 7.30
C ARG A 250 -1.39 4.78 6.94
N GLY A 251 -0.49 5.03 7.89
CA GLY A 251 0.94 4.74 7.81
C GLY A 251 1.31 3.31 8.17
N GLY A 252 2.60 3.05 8.36
CA GLY A 252 3.10 1.76 8.82
C GLY A 252 3.93 1.00 7.78
N PRO A 253 4.78 0.06 8.23
CA PRO A 253 5.72 -0.66 7.40
C PRO A 253 5.08 -1.82 6.62
N HIS A 254 5.86 -2.42 5.72
CA HIS A 254 5.52 -3.64 4.97
C HIS A 254 4.24 -3.53 4.11
N ARG A 255 3.90 -2.32 3.67
CA ARG A 255 2.78 -2.07 2.76
C ARG A 255 3.18 -2.37 1.32
N ALA A 256 2.33 -3.06 0.58
CA ALA A 256 2.46 -3.18 -0.87
C ALA A 256 1.82 -1.97 -1.56
N CYS A 257 2.30 -1.61 -2.74
CA CYS A 257 1.65 -0.58 -3.55
C CYS A 257 1.64 -0.94 -5.03
N ILE A 258 0.49 -0.75 -5.68
CA ILE A 258 0.29 -0.95 -7.11
C ILE A 258 -0.31 0.29 -7.76
N VAL A 259 -0.06 0.46 -9.06
CA VAL A 259 -0.86 1.35 -9.89
C VAL A 259 -1.93 0.54 -10.58
N PHE A 260 -3.18 0.97 -10.45
CA PHE A 260 -4.30 0.38 -11.19
C PHE A 260 -5.27 1.49 -11.59
N ASN A 261 -5.74 1.50 -12.84
CA ASN A 261 -6.64 2.52 -13.38
C ASN A 261 -6.21 3.97 -13.06
N ASP A 262 -4.93 4.27 -13.21
CA ASP A 262 -4.33 5.59 -12.91
C ASP A 262 -4.49 6.02 -11.44
N GLN A 263 -4.53 5.06 -10.51
CA GLN A 263 -4.59 5.29 -9.07
C GLN A 263 -3.47 4.52 -8.36
N LEU A 264 -2.95 5.11 -7.29
CA LEU A 264 -2.08 4.42 -6.35
C LEU A 264 -2.95 3.69 -5.31
N ILE A 265 -2.79 2.38 -5.25
CA ILE A 265 -3.48 1.52 -4.27
C ILE A 265 -2.43 1.01 -3.29
N VAL A 266 -2.63 1.27 -2.01
CA VAL A 266 -1.74 0.82 -0.93
C VAL A 266 -2.46 -0.29 -0.16
N ILE A 267 -1.80 -1.45 -0.02
CA ILE A 267 -2.44 -2.69 0.41
C ILE A 267 -1.66 -3.30 1.57
N GLY A 268 -2.39 -3.74 2.60
CA GLY A 268 -1.83 -4.51 3.71
C GLY A 268 -0.90 -3.67 4.60
N GLY A 269 0.15 -4.32 5.11
CA GLY A 269 1.12 -3.73 6.05
C GLY A 269 0.79 -3.97 7.51
N GLN A 270 1.73 -3.57 8.36
CA GLN A 270 1.61 -3.68 9.81
C GLN A 270 0.95 -2.43 10.39
N GLU A 271 -0.08 -2.62 11.21
CA GLU A 271 -0.75 -1.56 11.97
C GLU A 271 -0.47 -1.78 13.47
N GLY A 272 0.66 -1.25 13.96
CA GLY A 272 1.11 -1.41 15.34
C GLY A 272 1.60 -2.82 15.68
N ASP A 273 2.35 -2.95 16.78
CA ASP A 273 2.51 -4.24 17.46
C ASP A 273 1.23 -4.50 18.24
N PHE A 274 0.34 -5.35 17.72
CA PHE A 274 -0.74 -5.85 18.55
C PHE A 274 -0.11 -6.66 19.67
N MET A 275 -0.22 -6.18 20.91
CA MET A 275 0.02 -7.01 22.09
C MET A 275 -0.80 -8.29 21.91
N ALA A 276 -0.12 -9.43 21.86
CA ALA A 276 -0.79 -10.72 21.75
C ALA A 276 -1.82 -10.80 22.89
N LYS A 277 -3.10 -10.97 22.55
CA LYS A 277 -4.11 -11.27 23.57
C LYS A 277 -3.70 -12.59 24.23
N PRO A 278 -3.50 -12.63 25.56
CA PRO A 278 -3.16 -13.87 26.25
C PRO A 278 -4.16 -14.96 25.88
N GLY A 279 -3.66 -16.07 25.30
CA GLY A 279 -4.48 -17.21 24.91
C GLY A 279 -5.15 -17.15 23.52
N SER A 280 -4.85 -16.17 22.66
CA SER A 280 -5.37 -16.20 21.28
C SER A 280 -4.53 -17.09 20.35
N PRO A 281 -5.13 -18.00 19.56
CA PRO A 281 -4.46 -18.62 18.42
C PRO A 281 -4.12 -17.54 17.38
N ILE A 282 -2.95 -17.68 16.76
CA ILE A 282 -2.27 -16.60 16.02
C ILE A 282 -3.04 -16.22 14.74
N PHE A 283 -3.22 -14.91 14.55
CA PHE A 283 -3.64 -14.14 13.35
C PHE A 283 -5.14 -13.87 13.08
N LYS A 284 -5.49 -12.58 13.00
CA LYS A 284 -6.57 -12.06 12.13
C LYS A 284 -6.04 -10.86 11.33
N CYS A 285 -5.85 -11.05 10.04
CA CYS A 285 -5.56 -9.98 9.08
C CYS A 285 -6.88 -9.31 8.65
N SER A 286 -7.05 -8.02 8.96
CA SER A 286 -8.21 -7.24 8.54
C SER A 286 -8.00 -6.72 7.12
N ARG A 287 -8.69 -7.32 6.14
CA ARG A 287 -8.69 -6.87 4.74
C ARG A 287 -9.50 -5.58 4.61
N ARG A 288 -8.84 -4.42 4.56
CA ARG A 288 -9.40 -3.20 3.96
C ARG A 288 -8.38 -2.66 2.96
N ASN A 289 -8.72 -2.67 1.68
CA ASN A 289 -7.93 -2.02 0.64
C ASN A 289 -8.16 -0.51 0.73
N GLU A 290 -7.10 0.30 0.63
CA GLU A 290 -7.20 1.75 0.60
C GLU A 290 -6.67 2.29 -0.73
N VAL A 291 -7.46 3.17 -1.36
CA VAL A 291 -7.09 3.85 -2.61
C VAL A 291 -6.78 5.29 -2.27
N CYS A 292 -5.63 5.77 -2.70
CA CYS A 292 -5.28 7.19 -2.63
C CYS A 292 -5.68 7.86 -3.95
N GLU A 293 -6.82 8.54 -3.97
CA GLU A 293 -7.20 9.41 -5.09
C GLU A 293 -6.84 10.87 -4.80
N LYS A 294 -6.49 11.62 -5.85
CA LYS A 294 -6.50 13.08 -5.81
C LYS A 294 -7.84 13.55 -6.38
N THR A 295 -8.86 13.73 -5.54
CA THR A 295 -10.18 14.19 -5.98
C THR A 295 -10.51 15.58 -5.45
N ASN A 296 -10.74 16.51 -6.38
CA ASN A 296 -11.94 17.33 -6.26
C ASN A 296 -13.08 16.42 -6.74
N SER A 297 -14.11 16.27 -5.90
CA SER A 297 -15.37 15.54 -6.10
C SER A 297 -15.36 14.02 -5.88
N PHE A 298 -16.28 13.60 -4.99
CA PHE A 298 -16.75 12.26 -4.65
C PHE A 298 -17.19 11.47 -5.89
N PHE A 299 -16.88 10.16 -5.98
CA PHE A 299 -17.89 9.09 -6.18
C PHE A 299 -17.33 7.67 -5.99
N ASP A 300 -18.29 6.76 -5.80
CA ASP A 300 -18.31 5.43 -5.18
C ASP A 300 -17.64 4.28 -5.98
N TRP A 301 -17.22 3.26 -5.22
CA TRP A 301 -16.50 2.05 -5.62
C TRP A 301 -17.36 1.08 -6.43
N ARG A 302 -16.81 0.53 -7.52
CA ARG A 302 -17.12 -0.81 -8.05
C ARG A 302 -16.11 -1.18 -9.14
N SER A 303 -15.58 -2.40 -9.04
CA SER A 303 -15.04 -3.28 -10.10
C SER A 303 -13.57 -3.71 -9.94
N PHE A 304 -13.37 -5.00 -10.20
CA PHE A 304 -12.14 -5.71 -10.57
C PHE A 304 -11.30 -6.37 -9.47
N ALA A 305 -11.74 -7.58 -9.11
CA ALA A 305 -10.88 -8.72 -8.79
C ALA A 305 -10.71 -9.57 -10.06
N SER A 306 -9.73 -9.24 -10.89
CA SER A 306 -9.09 -10.14 -11.87
C SER A 306 -7.95 -9.35 -12.53
N LEU A 307 -6.78 -9.98 -12.68
CA LEU A 307 -5.57 -9.47 -13.35
C LEU A 307 -4.56 -8.67 -12.49
N VAL A 308 -4.09 -9.24 -11.38
CA VAL A 308 -2.74 -8.91 -10.88
C VAL A 308 -1.96 -10.21 -10.68
N PRO A 309 -1.22 -10.70 -11.69
CA PRO A 309 -0.12 -11.62 -11.43
C PRO A 309 1.08 -10.78 -10.94
N PHE A 310 1.77 -11.28 -9.92
CA PHE A 310 3.03 -10.77 -9.35
C PHE A 310 2.95 -9.50 -8.48
N LEU A 311 2.74 -9.69 -7.18
CA LEU A 311 3.78 -9.52 -6.15
C LEU A 311 3.18 -9.88 -4.77
N LEU A 312 2.86 -11.16 -4.53
CA LEU A 312 2.79 -11.67 -3.16
C LEU A 312 4.19 -12.18 -2.81
N VAL A 313 4.97 -11.39 -2.10
CA VAL A 313 5.94 -11.99 -1.17
C VAL A 313 5.11 -12.51 -0.01
N CYS A 314 4.58 -13.73 -0.16
CA CYS A 314 4.16 -14.50 0.99
C CYS A 314 5.41 -14.73 1.83
N VAL A 315 5.54 -14.03 2.95
CA VAL A 315 6.34 -14.53 4.06
C VAL A 315 5.62 -15.80 4.51
N CYS A 316 6.15 -16.95 4.08
CA CYS A 316 5.76 -18.22 4.67
C CYS A 316 6.14 -18.13 6.15
N PRO A 317 5.21 -18.31 7.10
CA PRO A 317 5.60 -18.49 8.48
C PRO A 317 6.33 -19.83 8.53
N THR A 318 7.66 -19.81 8.55
CA THR A 318 8.41 -21.01 8.90
C THR A 318 8.03 -21.38 10.33
N GLU A 319 7.37 -22.52 10.44
CA GLU A 319 7.17 -23.24 11.69
C GLU A 319 8.51 -23.31 12.45
N THR A 320 8.49 -22.83 13.70
CA THR A 320 9.39 -23.22 14.79
C THR A 320 10.89 -23.23 14.49
N ALA A 321 11.54 -22.07 14.65
CA ALA A 321 12.91 -22.05 15.19
C ALA A 321 12.80 -22.02 16.73
N THR A 322 12.76 -23.19 17.34
CA THR A 322 12.94 -23.35 18.78
C THR A 322 14.37 -22.93 19.11
N LEU A 323 14.51 -21.82 19.84
CA LEU A 323 15.76 -21.41 20.48
C LEU A 323 16.07 -22.38 21.62
N MET A 324 17.23 -23.06 21.56
CA MET A 324 18.02 -23.36 22.75
C MET A 324 19.13 -22.31 22.85
#